data_AF-A0AAE2Y6N0-F1
#
_entry.id   AF-A0AAE2Y6N0-F1
#
_cell.length_a   1.000
_cell.length_b   1.000
_cell.length_c   1.000
_cell.angle_alpha   90.00
_cell.angle_beta   90.00
_cell.angle_gamma   90.00
#
_symmetry.space_group_name_H-M   'P 1'
#
loop_
_entity.id
_entity.type
_entity.pdbx_description
1 polymer ?
#
loop_
_entity_poly.entity_id
_entity_poly.type
_entity_poly.pdbx_seq_one_letter_code
_entity_poly.pdbx_strand_id
1 'polypeptide(L)' 'MQRRIAAKLKDYAREPLRYAKKLISPKVGAYRFRIGDYRVVFDIEGEDIVILRVGHRKSIYK' A
#
# COMPACT_ATOMS: atom_id res chain seq x y z
N MET A 1 -11.24 -4.96 -11.13
CA MET A 1 -10.18 -4.15 -10.47
C MET A 1 -9.93 -4.57 -9.02
N GLN A 2 -10.95 -4.58 -8.15
CA GLN A 2 -10.81 -4.88 -6.70
C GLN A 2 -10.22 -6.27 -6.40
N ARG A 3 -10.64 -7.32 -7.13
CA ARG A 3 -10.11 -8.70 -6.93
C ARG A 3 -8.59 -8.81 -7.08
N ARG A 4 -7.98 -8.04 -8.00
CA ARG A 4 -6.53 -8.07 -8.26
C ARG A 4 -5.73 -7.40 -7.14
N ILE A 5 -6.26 -6.33 -6.56
CA ILE A 5 -5.63 -5.65 -5.43
C ILE A 5 -5.66 -6.55 -4.20
N ALA A 6 -6.83 -7.14 -3.88
CA ALA A 6 -6.97 -8.04 -2.75
C ALA A 6 -6.05 -9.27 -2.84
N ALA A 7 -5.94 -9.89 -4.02
CA ALA A 7 -5.02 -11.01 -4.24
C ALA A 7 -3.56 -10.59 -3.99
N LYS A 8 -3.13 -9.45 -4.52
CA LYS A 8 -1.76 -8.96 -4.32
C LYS A 8 -1.47 -8.54 -2.89
N LEU A 9 -2.45 -7.99 -2.17
CA LEU A 9 -2.28 -7.68 -0.75
C LEU A 9 -2.06 -8.95 0.09
N LYS A 10 -2.75 -10.05 -0.22
CA LYS A 10 -2.49 -11.35 0.42
C LYS A 10 -1.07 -11.87 0.14
N ASP A 11 -0.59 -11.74 -1.10
CA ASP A 11 0.79 -12.09 -1.45
C ASP A 11 1.79 -11.24 -0.64
N TYR A 12 1.58 -9.92 -0.63
CA TYR A 12 2.51 -8.97 -0.02
C TYR A 12 2.52 -9.03 1.50
N ALA A 13 1.40 -9.41 2.14
CA ALA A 13 1.31 -9.51 3.59
C ALA A 13 2.33 -10.48 4.21
N ARG A 14 2.86 -11.44 3.44
CA ARG A 14 3.90 -12.38 3.91
C ARG A 14 5.26 -11.72 4.13
N GLU A 15 5.62 -10.77 3.26
CA GLU A 15 6.88 -10.03 3.31
C GLU A 15 6.64 -8.58 2.85
N PRO A 16 5.90 -7.76 3.62
CA PRO A 16 5.37 -6.49 3.15
C PRO A 16 6.46 -5.50 2.76
N LEU A 17 7.53 -5.42 3.55
CA LEU A 17 8.63 -4.49 3.30
C LEU A 17 9.41 -4.80 2.01
N ARG A 18 9.37 -6.04 1.51
CA ARG A 18 10.00 -6.44 0.25
C ARG A 18 9.32 -5.81 -0.97
N TYR A 19 8.01 -5.59 -0.88
CA TYR A 19 7.19 -5.05 -1.98
C TYR A 19 6.83 -3.58 -1.79
N ALA A 20 7.13 -3.03 -0.62
CA ALA A 20 6.80 -1.66 -0.24
C ALA A 20 7.93 -0.67 -0.57
N LYS A 21 7.54 0.59 -0.75
CA LYS A 21 8.48 1.72 -0.70
C LYS A 21 8.12 2.63 0.46
N LYS A 22 9.13 3.01 1.25
CA LYS A 22 8.99 4.04 2.28
C LYS A 22 8.66 5.39 1.64
N LEU A 23 7.74 6.12 2.24
CA LEU A 23 7.37 7.46 1.81
C LEU A 23 8.34 8.49 2.42
N ILE A 24 8.78 9.45 1.61
CA ILE A 24 9.76 10.47 2.00
C ILE A 24 9.11 11.54 2.90
N SER A 25 7.84 11.87 2.65
CA SER A 25 7.05 12.83 3.45
C SER A 25 5.71 12.20 3.83
N PRO A 26 5.67 11.38 4.89
CA PRO A 26 4.47 10.65 5.27
C PRO A 26 3.47 11.57 5.97
N LYS A 27 2.49 12.12 5.22
CA LYS A 27 1.33 12.83 5.81
C LYS A 27 0.16 11.89 6.17
N VAL A 28 0.10 10.72 5.53
CA VAL A 28 -1.05 9.79 5.57
C VAL A 28 -0.63 8.35 5.86
N GLY A 29 0.68 8.06 5.90
CA GLY A 29 1.22 6.72 6.15
C GLY A 29 2.70 6.64 5.76
N ALA A 30 3.41 5.64 6.26
CA ALA A 30 4.86 5.47 6.13
C ALA A 30 5.26 4.68 4.88
N TYR A 31 4.40 3.81 4.36
CA TYR A 31 4.72 2.91 3.25
C TYR A 31 3.69 2.97 2.13
N ARG A 32 4.12 2.53 0.94
CA ARG A 32 3.21 2.30 -0.19
C ARG A 32 3.53 1.03 -0.97
N PHE A 33 2.49 0.33 -1.39
CA PHE A 33 2.55 -0.65 -2.48
C PHE A 33 2.21 0.00 -3.82
N ARG A 34 2.76 -0.55 -4.90
CA ARG A 34 2.31 -0.28 -6.27
C ARG A 34 1.73 -1.57 -6.86
N ILE A 35 0.43 -1.56 -7.14
CA ILE A 35 -0.28 -2.71 -7.71
C ILE A 35 -0.89 -2.24 -9.04
N GLY A 36 -0.14 -2.46 -10.13
CA GLY A 36 -0.45 -1.89 -11.44
C GLY A 36 -0.49 -0.36 -11.39
N ASP A 37 -1.66 0.20 -11.70
CA ASP A 37 -1.91 1.64 -11.66
C ASP A 37 -2.45 2.16 -10.33
N TYR A 38 -2.57 1.30 -9.31
CA TYR A 38 -3.04 1.68 -7.99
C TYR A 38 -1.86 1.77 -7.02
N ARG A 39 -2.00 2.70 -6.07
CA ARG A 39 -1.16 2.77 -4.87
C ARG A 39 -2.02 2.42 -3.66
N VAL A 40 -1.41 1.67 -2.76
CA VAL A 40 -1.97 1.36 -1.45
C VAL A 40 -1.02 1.95 -0.43
N VAL A 41 -1.48 2.94 0.33
CA VAL A 41 -0.73 3.56 1.43
C VAL A 41 -1.12 2.84 2.71
N PHE A 42 -0.12 2.48 3.50
CA PHE A 42 -0.32 1.68 4.71
C PHE A 42 0.76 1.96 5.75
N ASP A 43 0.46 1.57 6.98
CA ASP A 43 1.39 1.49 8.10
C ASP A 43 1.52 0.05 8.61
N ILE A 44 2.58 -0.20 9.36
CA ILE A 44 2.81 -1.47 10.05
C ILE A 44 2.69 -1.18 11.55
N GLU A 45 1.74 -1.84 12.19
CA GLU A 45 1.49 -1.73 13.63
C GLU A 45 1.67 -3.12 14.25
N GLY A 46 2.83 -3.35 14.88
CA GLY A 46 3.21 -4.69 15.34
C GLY A 46 3.32 -5.66 14.16
N GLU A 47 2.45 -6.68 14.14
CA GLU A 47 2.37 -7.68 13.07
C GLU A 47 1.31 -7.33 12.00
N ASP A 48 0.53 -6.26 12.24
CA ASP A 48 -0.58 -5.90 11.37
C ASP A 48 -0.18 -4.88 10.30
N ILE A 49 -0.79 -5.02 9.12
CA ILE A 49 -0.73 -4.04 8.04
C ILE A 49 -2.03 -3.24 8.03
N VAL A 50 -1.95 -1.96 8.37
CA VAL A 50 -3.09 -1.06 8.40
C VAL A 50 -3.19 -0.30 7.08
N ILE A 51 -4.21 -0.60 6.28
CA ILE A 51 -4.44 0.07 4.99
C ILE A 51 -5.13 1.42 5.21
N LEU A 52 -4.43 2.51 4.89
CA LEU A 52 -4.88 3.88 5.16
C LEU A 52 -5.54 4.52 3.94
N ARG A 53 -5.04 4.20 2.73
CA ARG A 53 -5.62 4.71 1.49
C ARG A 53 -5.36 3.78 0.31
N VAL A 54 -6.37 3.55 -0.51
CA VAL A 54 -6.24 2.89 -1.82
C VAL A 54 -6.69 3.85 -2.90
N GLY A 55 -5.87 4.07 -3.93
CA GLY A 55 -6.21 5.02 -4.97
C GLY A 55 -5.41 4.83 -6.25
N HIS A 56 -5.94 5.36 -7.35
CA HIS A 56 -5.22 5.35 -8.62
C HIS A 56 -4.01 6.29 -8.56
N ARG A 57 -2.93 5.94 -9.26
CA ARG A 57 -1.65 6.67 -9.22
C ARG A 57 -1.75 8.15 -9.57
N LYS A 58 -2.77 8.53 -10.35
CA LYS A 58 -3.02 9.90 -10.82
C LYS A 58 -3.83 10.75 -9.83
N SER A 59 -4.56 10.12 -8.90
CA SER A 59 -5.50 10.80 -8.00
C SER A 59 -5.16 10.67 -6.52
N ILE A 60 -4.34 9.69 -6.11
CA ILE A 60 -4.12 9.40 -4.68
C ILE A 60 -3.42 10.53 -3.89
N TYR A 61 -2.73 11.45 -4.59
CA TYR A 61 -2.06 12.62 -4.01
C TYR A 61 -2.80 13.93 -4.24
N LYS A 62 -3.99 13.87 -4.86
CA LYS A 62 -4.88 15.02 -4.95
C LYS A 62 -5.75 15.09 -3.70
#